data_AF-A0A1X4HYR8-F1
#
_entry.id   AF-A0A1X4HYR8-F1
#
_cell.length_a   1.000
_cell.length_b   1.000
_cell.length_c   1.000
_cell.angle_alpha   90.00
_cell.angle_beta   90.00
_cell.angle_gamma   90.00
#
_symmetry.space_group_name_H-M   'P 1'
#
loop_
_entity.id
_entity.type
_entity.pdbx_description
1 polymer ?
#
loop_
_entity_poly.entity_id
_entity_poly.type
_entity_poly.pdbx_seq_one_letter_code
_entity_poly.pdbx_strand_id
1 'polypeptide(L)' 'MLAAVARDAVELLTDPVALGSLRQCEGDNCPIVYLDTSRGRRRRWCSSEICGNRERVARHRRRAALARA' A
#
# COMPACT_ATOMS: atom_id res chain seq x y z
N MET A 1 6.10 -26.24 5.89
CA MET A 1 5.73 -24.81 6.00
C MET A 1 5.58 -24.13 4.63
N LEU A 2 6.53 -24.25 3.69
CA LEU A 2 6.39 -23.65 2.34
C LEU A 2 5.09 -24.04 1.62
N ALA A 3 4.68 -25.31 1.71
CA ALA A 3 3.44 -25.78 1.10
C ALA A 3 2.18 -25.11 1.67
N ALA A 4 2.18 -24.69 2.93
CA ALA A 4 1.06 -23.97 3.52
C ALA A 4 0.97 -22.55 2.93
N VAL A 5 2.10 -21.82 2.92
CA VAL A 5 2.17 -20.48 2.32
C VAL A 5 1.80 -20.50 0.84
N ALA A 6 2.25 -21.50 0.08
CA ALA A 6 1.91 -21.65 -1.33
C ALA A 6 0.40 -21.87 -1.54
N ARG A 7 -0.24 -22.67 -0.66
CA ARG A 7 -1.69 -22.91 -0.72
C ARG A 7 -2.47 -21.62 -0.43
N ASP A 8 -2.12 -20.90 0.62
CA ASP A 8 -2.76 -19.64 0.99
C ASP A 8 -2.63 -18.61 -0.15
N ALA A 9 -1.47 -18.55 -0.81
CA ALA A 9 -1.25 -17.68 -1.95
C ALA A 9 -2.13 -18.07 -3.15
N VAL A 10 -2.27 -19.37 -3.46
CA VAL A 10 -3.17 -19.85 -4.53
C VAL A 10 -4.62 -19.50 -4.22
N GLU A 11 -5.09 -19.76 -3.00
CA GLU A 11 -6.45 -19.43 -2.58
C GLU A 11 -6.74 -17.93 -2.72
N LEU A 12 -5.82 -17.08 -2.24
CA LEU A 12 -5.92 -15.63 -2.36
C LEU A 12 -5.95 -15.15 -3.82
N LEU A 13 -5.07 -15.68 -4.67
CA LEU A 13 -4.92 -15.22 -6.06
C LEU A 13 -6.02 -15.75 -6.98
N THR A 14 -6.75 -16.79 -6.57
CA THR A 14 -7.83 -17.40 -7.35
C THR A 14 -9.23 -16.97 -6.90
N ASP A 15 -9.41 -16.43 -5.69
CA ASP A 15 -10.67 -15.82 -5.24
C ASP A 15 -10.85 -14.43 -5.88
N PRO A 16 -11.88 -14.20 -6.72
CA PRO A 16 -12.13 -12.89 -7.34
C PRO A 16 -12.34 -11.75 -6.33
N VAL A 17 -12.96 -12.03 -5.18
CA VAL A 17 -13.24 -11.01 -4.15
C VAL A 17 -11.95 -10.62 -3.45
N ALA A 18 -11.13 -11.60 -3.07
CA ALA A 18 -9.84 -11.34 -2.44
C ALA A 18 -8.85 -10.70 -3.42
N LEU A 19 -8.82 -11.15 -4.68
CA LEU A 19 -8.01 -10.56 -5.73
C LEU A 19 -8.35 -9.08 -5.96
N GLY A 20 -9.64 -8.72 -5.96
CA GLY A 20 -10.10 -7.33 -6.06
C GLY A 20 -9.69 -6.44 -4.88
N SER A 21 -9.18 -7.03 -3.79
CA SER A 21 -8.64 -6.29 -2.65
C SER A 21 -7.13 -6.05 -2.71
N LEU A 22 -6.42 -6.65 -3.66
CA LEU A 22 -5.01 -6.36 -3.90
C LEU A 22 -4.84 -4.96 -4.49
N ARG A 23 -3.89 -4.21 -3.93
CA ARG A 23 -3.57 -2.85 -4.35
C ARG A 23 -2.07 -2.68 -4.42
N GLN A 24 -1.61 -1.91 -5.40
CA GLN A 24 -0.23 -1.44 -5.45
C GLN A 24 -0.11 -0.18 -4.57
N CYS A 25 1.01 -0.05 -3.87
CA CYS A 25 1.31 1.14 -3.08
C CYS A 25 1.37 2.40 -3.97
N GLU A 26 0.64 3.45 -3.60
CA GLU A 26 0.73 4.77 -4.24
C GLU A 26 1.91 5.61 -3.73
N GLY A 27 2.86 4.99 -3.03
CA GLY A 27 4.08 5.65 -2.58
C GLY A 27 5.08 5.78 -3.73
N ASP A 28 5.77 6.92 -3.80
CA ASP A 28 6.78 7.15 -4.84
C ASP A 28 7.85 6.05 -4.85
N ASN A 29 8.02 5.44 -6.03
CA ASN A 29 8.91 4.31 -6.32
C ASN A 29 8.75 3.11 -5.35
N CYS A 30 7.53 2.83 -4.85
CA CYS A 30 7.27 1.67 -3.99
C CYS A 30 6.69 0.49 -4.80
N PRO A 31 7.41 -0.64 -4.94
CA PRO A 31 6.93 -1.80 -5.72
C PRO A 31 5.97 -2.71 -4.93
N ILE A 32 5.68 -2.39 -3.67
CA ILE A 32 4.93 -3.29 -2.79
C ILE A 32 3.46 -3.36 -3.19
N VAL A 33 2.96 -4.59 -3.35
CA VAL A 33 1.54 -4.94 -3.41
C VAL A 33 1.06 -5.34 -2.01
N TYR A 34 -0.16 -4.96 -1.64
CA TYR A 34 -0.76 -5.29 -0.36
C TYR A 34 -2.25 -5.64 -0.51
N LEU A 35 -2.77 -6.42 0.44
CA LEU A 35 -4.22 -6.55 0.63
C LEU A 35 -4.76 -5.30 1.34
N ASP A 36 -5.71 -4.62 0.71
CA ASP A 36 -6.43 -3.52 1.34
C ASP A 36 -7.57 -4.03 2.21
N THR A 37 -7.31 -4.46 3.44
CA THR A 37 -8.35 -4.86 4.41
C THR A 37 -9.05 -3.67 5.11
N SER A 38 -8.83 -2.43 4.65
CA SER A 38 -9.45 -1.26 5.29
C SER A 38 -10.95 -1.15 5.00
N ARG A 39 -11.69 -0.53 5.94
CA ARG A 39 -13.11 -0.21 5.72
C ARG A 39 -13.28 0.68 4.50
N GLY A 40 -14.03 0.20 3.52
CA GLY A 40 -14.31 0.89 2.27
C GLY A 40 -13.17 0.88 1.26
N ARG A 41 -12.12 0.05 1.44
CA ARG A 41 -10.99 -0.10 0.50
C ARG A 41 -10.33 1.25 0.12
N ARG A 42 -10.05 2.06 1.15
CA ARG A 42 -9.53 3.44 1.02
C ARG A 42 -8.04 3.55 1.36
N ARG A 43 -7.35 2.43 1.60
CA ARG A 43 -5.92 2.46 1.92
C ARG A 43 -5.16 2.75 0.63
N ARG A 44 -4.26 3.73 0.69
CA ARG A 44 -3.43 4.16 -0.45
C ARG A 44 -1.99 3.65 -0.39
N TRP A 45 -1.52 3.24 0.79
CA TRP A 45 -0.11 2.92 1.03
C TRP A 45 0.07 1.57 1.70
N CYS A 46 1.14 0.85 1.32
CA CYS A 46 1.51 -0.45 1.88
C CYS A 46 1.82 -0.40 3.38
N SER A 47 2.12 0.78 3.94
CA SER A 47 2.24 1.02 5.38
C SER A 47 2.02 2.51 5.67
N SER A 48 1.29 2.81 6.74
CA SER A 48 1.11 4.19 7.19
C SER A 48 2.40 4.80 7.74
N GLU A 49 3.27 3.98 8.31
CA GLU A 49 4.53 4.37 8.96
C GLU A 49 5.66 4.53 7.94
N ILE A 50 5.66 3.74 6.86
CA ILE A 50 6.69 3.80 5.82
C ILE A 50 6.25 4.75 4.70
N CYS A 51 5.40 4.28 3.78
CA CYS A 51 5.03 5.07 2.59
C CYS A 51 4.08 6.23 2.93
N GLY A 52 3.14 6.02 3.84
CA GLY A 52 2.26 7.09 4.30
C GLY A 52 3.03 8.24 4.98
N ASN A 53 4.02 7.92 5.80
CA ASN A 53 4.87 8.93 6.45
C ASN A 53 5.77 9.64 5.44
N ARG A 54 6.42 8.89 4.54
CA ARG A 54 7.24 9.45 3.45
C ARG A 54 6.46 10.51 2.66
N GLU A 55 5.21 10.22 2.29
CA GLU A 55 4.37 11.17 1.54
C GLU A 55 3.96 12.39 2.40
N ARG A 56 3.63 12.19 3.69
CA ARG A 56 3.36 13.32 4.61
C ARG A 56 4.57 14.25 4.74
N VAL A 57 5.77 13.68 4.88
CA VAL A 57 7.03 14.43 4.98
C VAL A 57 7.32 15.16 3.68
N ALA A 58 7.19 14.49 2.52
CA ALA A 58 7.39 15.13 1.22
C ALA A 58 6.43 16.32 1.03
N ARG A 59 5.15 16.15 1.36
CA ARG A 59 4.16 17.24 1.33
C ARG A 59 4.50 18.38 2.29
N HIS A 60 4.99 18.08 3.50
CA HIS A 60 5.43 19.11 4.43
C HIS A 60 6.61 19.92 3.86
N ARG A 61 7.63 19.24 3.32
CA ARG A 61 8.79 19.88 2.67
C ARG A 61 8.39 20.75 1.48
N ARG A 62 7.50 20.27 0.60
CA ARG A 62 6.97 21.06 -0.54
C ARG A 62 6.31 22.36 -0.08
N ARG A 63 5.45 22.28 0.96
CA ARG A 63 4.81 23.47 1.55
C ARG A 63 5.81 24.44 2.16
N ALA A 64 6.80 23.92 2.89
CA ALA A 64 7.85 24.75 3.48
C ALA A 64 8.73 25.42 2.42
N ALA A 65 9.00 24.77 1.29
CA ALA A 65 9.73 25.35 0.18
C ALA A 65 8.95 26.51 -0.48
N LEU A 66 7.64 26.31 -0.74
CA LEU A 66 6.78 27.34 -1.30
C LEU A 66 6.62 28.56 -0.39
N ALA A 67 6.63 28.37 0.93
CA ALA A 67 6.53 29.48 1.89
C ALA A 67 7.83 30.28 2.05
N ARG A 68 8.95 29.77 1.53
CA ARG A 68 10.27 30.43 1.58
C ARG A 68 10.62 31.13 0.27
N ALA A 69 9.85 30.89 -0.79
CA ALA A 69 9.93 31.58 -2.08
C ALA A 69 9.05 32.83 -2.04
#